data_AF-A0A1H1VT69-F1
#
_entry.id   AF-A0A1H1VT69-F1
#
_cell.length_a   1.000
_cell.length_b   1.000
_cell.length_c   1.000
_cell.angle_alpha   90.00
_cell.angle_beta   90.00
_cell.angle_gamma   90.00
#
_symmetry.space_group_name_H-M   'P 1'
#
loop_
_entity.id
_entity.type
_entity.pdbx_description
1 polymer ?
#
loop_
_entity_poly.entity_id
_entity_poly.type
_entity_poly.pdbx_seq_one_letter_code
_entity_poly.pdbx_strand_id
1 'polypeptide(L)'
;MGRKTERLTLDHLPQLPGGCQECVFWELDPVRRARARGHEAEEKAAWVSEVLREWGSCGRVVTVDGVVVGHALWAPPAHVPGADGFATAPVSGDAVVLTELHVDEAHRGGGLGRLLVQGMAKDLVRRSASGTGVRAVEAFGRTAPWRDDDVAGRCCLVPTDFLLAVGFSTHRAHPLHPRMRMDLRTTISLRQELERGLERLLGPVKQQLPVRPVPREGDPR
;
A
#
# COMPACT_ATOMS: atom_id res chain seq x y z
N MET A 1 18.49 -14.64 6.21
CA MET A 1 17.28 -14.42 5.42
C MET A 1 17.13 -12.94 5.14
N GLY A 2 17.58 -12.51 3.96
CA GLY A 2 17.55 -11.10 3.57
C GLY A 2 16.21 -10.78 2.91
N ARG A 3 15.38 -9.94 3.53
CA ARG A 3 14.17 -9.41 2.90
C ARG A 3 14.43 -8.03 2.33
N LYS A 4 13.96 -7.77 1.10
CA LYS A 4 14.11 -6.48 0.43
C LYS A 4 12.78 -6.09 -0.22
N THR A 5 12.49 -4.79 -0.25
CA THR A 5 11.32 -4.26 -0.97
C THR A 5 11.78 -3.30 -2.05
N GLU A 6 11.22 -3.45 -3.25
CA GLU A 6 11.60 -2.67 -4.42
C GLU A 6 10.36 -2.16 -5.14
N ARG A 7 10.52 -1.11 -5.97
CA ARG A 7 9.45 -0.68 -6.88
C ARG A 7 9.25 -1.75 -7.95
N LEU A 8 8.00 -1.99 -8.32
CA LEU A 8 7.66 -2.85 -9.44
C LEU A 8 8.27 -2.29 -10.73
N THR A 9 8.75 -3.18 -11.58
CA THR A 9 9.19 -2.95 -12.97
C THR A 9 8.59 -4.06 -13.82
N LEU A 10 8.64 -3.91 -15.15
CA LEU A 10 8.15 -4.94 -16.08
C LEU A 10 8.87 -6.29 -15.89
N ASP A 11 10.16 -6.29 -15.55
CA ASP A 11 10.95 -7.51 -15.33
C ASP A 11 10.46 -8.35 -14.12
N HIS A 12 9.72 -7.72 -13.20
CA HIS A 12 9.12 -8.42 -12.07
C HIS A 12 7.83 -9.16 -12.44
N LEU A 13 7.15 -8.78 -13.53
CA LEU A 13 5.83 -9.33 -13.86
C LEU A 13 5.82 -10.85 -14.00
N PRO A 14 6.76 -11.49 -14.73
CA PRO A 14 6.78 -12.95 -14.85
C PRO A 14 7.05 -13.68 -13.52
N GLN A 15 7.45 -12.95 -12.48
CA GLN A 15 7.84 -13.49 -11.18
C GLN A 15 6.75 -13.32 -10.12
N LEU A 16 5.61 -12.69 -10.46
CA LEU A 16 4.56 -12.44 -9.48
C LEU A 16 3.90 -13.75 -9.04
N PRO A 17 3.82 -14.03 -7.74
CA PRO A 17 3.16 -15.24 -7.23
C PRO A 17 1.63 -15.18 -7.42
N GLY A 18 0.99 -16.35 -7.38
CA GLY A 18 -0.46 -16.47 -7.31
C GLY A 18 -1.21 -16.27 -8.63
N GLY A 19 -0.53 -16.37 -9.78
CA GLY A 19 -1.15 -16.18 -11.09
C GLY A 19 -1.43 -14.72 -11.44
N CYS A 20 -0.96 -13.77 -10.62
CA CYS A 20 -1.21 -12.34 -10.80
C CYS A 20 -0.54 -11.76 -12.06
N GLN A 21 0.42 -12.46 -12.67
CA GLN A 21 1.02 -12.08 -13.95
C GLN A 21 0.05 -12.18 -15.14
N GLU A 22 -1.03 -12.95 -15.02
CA GLU A 22 -2.08 -13.13 -16.04
C GLU A 22 -3.46 -12.63 -15.58
N CYS A 23 -3.56 -12.08 -14.36
CA CYS A 23 -4.82 -11.51 -13.89
C CYS A 23 -5.01 -10.10 -14.48
N VAL A 24 -5.99 -9.96 -15.37
CA VAL A 24 -6.38 -8.68 -16.00
C VAL A 24 -7.72 -8.14 -15.49
N PHE A 25 -8.14 -8.57 -14.30
CA PHE A 25 -9.43 -8.21 -13.74
C PHE A 25 -9.58 -6.70 -13.55
N TRP A 26 -8.53 -6.03 -13.10
CA TRP A 26 -8.58 -4.59 -12.80
C TRP A 26 -8.31 -3.73 -14.02
N GLU A 27 -7.44 -4.25 -14.89
CA GLU A 27 -6.85 -3.59 -16.04
C GLU A 27 -7.85 -3.42 -17.18
N LEU A 28 -8.81 -4.34 -17.29
CA LEU A 28 -9.77 -4.41 -18.38
C LEU A 28 -11.22 -4.46 -17.87
N ASP A 29 -12.13 -3.83 -18.61
CA ASP A 29 -13.57 -3.99 -18.40
C ASP A 29 -14.04 -5.42 -18.78
N PRO A 30 -15.23 -5.86 -18.32
CA PRO A 30 -15.72 -7.22 -18.58
C PRO A 30 -15.75 -7.64 -20.05
N VAL A 31 -16.03 -6.72 -20.98
CA VAL A 31 -16.11 -7.01 -22.41
C VAL A 31 -14.70 -7.20 -22.99
N ARG A 32 -13.76 -6.33 -22.64
CA ARG A 32 -12.36 -6.46 -23.08
C ARG A 32 -11.69 -7.70 -22.51
N ARG A 33 -11.93 -8.04 -21.23
CA ARG A 33 -11.41 -9.27 -20.61
C ARG A 33 -11.82 -10.53 -21.38
N ALA A 34 -13.07 -10.59 -21.86
CA ALA A 34 -13.52 -11.74 -22.64
C ALA A 34 -12.77 -11.91 -23.96
N ARG A 35 -12.22 -10.82 -24.53
CA ARG A 35 -11.46 -10.80 -25.78
C ARG A 35 -9.95 -11.03 -25.59
N ALA A 36 -9.44 -10.76 -24.38
CA ALA A 36 -8.03 -10.92 -24.03
C ALA A 36 -7.60 -12.38 -23.76
N ARG A 37 -8.49 -13.37 -23.96
CA ARG A 37 -8.20 -14.77 -23.67
C ARG A 37 -7.00 -15.27 -24.46
N GLY A 38 -5.99 -15.78 -23.77
CA GLY A 38 -4.71 -16.23 -24.34
C GLY A 38 -3.67 -15.12 -24.53
N HIS A 39 -4.00 -13.89 -24.13
CA HIS A 39 -3.13 -12.72 -24.21
C HIS A 39 -3.09 -11.92 -22.89
N GLU A 40 -3.50 -12.54 -21.78
CA GLU A 40 -3.67 -11.84 -20.51
C GLU A 40 -2.35 -11.30 -19.94
N ALA A 41 -1.24 -12.03 -20.13
CA ALA A 41 0.07 -11.58 -19.69
C ALA A 41 0.54 -10.34 -20.47
N GLU A 42 0.29 -10.30 -21.79
CA GLU A 42 0.59 -9.14 -22.63
C GLU A 42 -0.25 -7.93 -22.25
N GLU A 43 -1.55 -8.12 -22.00
CA GLU A 43 -2.46 -7.06 -21.52
C GLU A 43 -2.02 -6.52 -20.15
N LYS A 44 -1.62 -7.40 -19.22
CA LYS A 44 -1.07 -7.00 -17.91
C LYS A 44 0.20 -6.17 -18.07
N ALA A 45 1.13 -6.61 -18.93
CA ALA A 45 2.38 -5.89 -19.20
C ALA A 45 2.13 -4.54 -19.89
N ALA A 46 1.21 -4.49 -20.85
CA ALA A 46 0.79 -3.27 -21.52
C ALA A 46 0.21 -2.26 -20.52
N TRP A 47 -0.68 -2.71 -19.63
CA TRP A 47 -1.24 -1.88 -18.57
C TRP A 47 -0.16 -1.34 -17.62
N VAL A 48 0.75 -2.18 -17.13
CA VAL A 48 1.85 -1.72 -16.26
C VAL A 48 2.71 -0.67 -16.98
N SER A 49 3.04 -0.92 -18.25
CA SER A 49 3.81 0.01 -19.07
C SER A 49 3.11 1.36 -19.23
N GLU A 50 1.80 1.34 -19.49
CA GLU A 50 0.97 2.54 -19.62
C GLU A 50 0.95 3.33 -18.30
N VAL A 51 0.64 2.69 -17.17
CA VAL A 51 0.57 3.39 -15.88
C VAL A 51 1.95 3.93 -15.47
N LEU A 52 3.03 3.17 -15.68
CA LEU A 52 4.39 3.65 -15.41
C LEU A 52 4.75 4.89 -16.24
N ARG A 53 4.31 4.95 -17.51
CA ARG A 53 4.56 6.09 -18.40
C ARG A 53 3.71 7.31 -18.05
N GLU A 54 2.41 7.12 -17.80
CA GLU A 54 1.45 8.22 -17.65
C GLU A 54 1.36 8.76 -16.22
N TRP A 55 1.61 7.89 -15.25
CA TRP A 55 1.41 8.20 -13.84
C TRP A 55 2.65 7.93 -12.97
N GLY A 56 3.48 6.95 -13.36
CA GLY A 56 4.68 6.56 -12.64
C GLY A 56 4.48 5.29 -11.81
N SER A 57 5.29 5.12 -10.76
CA SER A 57 5.33 3.89 -9.97
C SER A 57 3.95 3.44 -9.48
N CYS A 58 3.54 2.26 -9.95
CA CYS A 58 2.23 1.64 -9.74
C CYS A 58 2.28 0.36 -8.91
N GLY A 59 3.41 0.07 -8.26
CA GLY A 59 3.56 -1.16 -7.53
C GLY A 59 4.84 -1.32 -6.74
N ARG A 60 4.84 -2.32 -5.86
CA ARG A 60 6.00 -2.81 -5.11
C ARG A 60 6.05 -4.32 -5.13
N VAL A 61 7.27 -4.84 -5.04
CA VAL A 61 7.55 -6.24 -4.78
C VAL A 61 8.33 -6.39 -3.48
N VAL A 62 8.18 -7.55 -2.85
CA VAL A 62 9.05 -8.00 -1.76
C VAL A 62 9.76 -9.26 -2.19
N THR A 63 11.08 -9.26 -1.99
CA THR A 63 11.93 -10.41 -2.27
C THR A 63 12.49 -10.99 -0.97
N VAL A 64 12.61 -12.31 -0.94
CA VAL A 64 13.29 -13.08 0.11
C VAL A 64 14.34 -13.94 -0.57
N ASP A 65 15.60 -13.73 -0.19
CA ASP A 65 16.76 -14.44 -0.74
C ASP A 65 16.80 -14.43 -2.29
N GLY A 66 16.40 -13.29 -2.88
CA GLY A 66 16.43 -13.04 -4.33
C GLY A 66 15.15 -13.43 -5.09
N VAL A 67 14.19 -14.10 -4.44
CA VAL A 67 12.93 -14.53 -5.07
C VAL A 67 11.81 -13.58 -4.71
N VAL A 68 10.96 -13.19 -5.68
CA VAL A 68 9.74 -12.41 -5.43
C VAL A 68 8.73 -13.28 -4.71
N VAL A 69 8.33 -12.88 -3.50
CA VAL A 69 7.39 -13.63 -2.64
C VAL A 69 6.11 -12.85 -2.34
N GLY A 70 5.96 -11.67 -2.92
CA GLY A 70 4.75 -10.88 -2.79
C GLY A 70 4.84 -9.53 -3.49
N HIS A 71 3.68 -8.93 -3.71
CA HIS A 71 3.54 -7.67 -4.41
C HIS A 71 2.31 -6.90 -3.98
N ALA A 72 2.33 -5.60 -4.26
CA ALA A 72 1.17 -4.73 -4.23
C ALA A 72 1.13 -3.91 -5.53
N LEU A 73 -0.05 -3.77 -6.14
CA LEU A 73 -0.29 -2.92 -7.31
C LEU A 73 -1.35 -1.88 -6.98
N TRP A 74 -1.17 -0.67 -7.48
CA TRP A 74 -2.13 0.42 -7.33
C TRP A 74 -2.10 1.36 -8.53
N ALA A 75 -3.23 1.98 -8.84
CA ALA A 75 -3.34 2.94 -9.92
C ALA A 75 -4.49 3.93 -9.70
N PRO A 76 -4.50 5.09 -10.39
CA PRO A 76 -5.67 5.96 -10.46
C PRO A 76 -6.89 5.26 -11.01
N PRO A 77 -8.11 5.65 -10.60
CA PRO A 77 -9.36 5.07 -11.12
C PRO A 77 -9.46 5.03 -12.64
N ALA A 78 -8.89 6.03 -13.34
CA ALA A 78 -8.90 6.11 -14.80
C ALA A 78 -8.18 4.94 -15.50
N HIS A 79 -7.22 4.29 -14.82
CA HIS A 79 -6.53 3.10 -15.34
C HIS A 79 -7.10 1.80 -14.77
N VAL A 80 -8.22 1.83 -14.05
CA VAL A 80 -8.79 0.65 -13.38
C VAL A 80 -10.24 0.46 -13.82
N PRO A 81 -10.50 0.20 -15.12
CA PRO A 81 -11.86 0.04 -15.63
C PRO A 81 -12.60 -1.15 -14.97
N GLY A 82 -11.87 -2.15 -14.46
CA GLY A 82 -12.46 -3.25 -13.70
C GLY A 82 -13.19 -2.81 -12.42
N ALA A 83 -12.87 -1.63 -11.86
CA ALA A 83 -13.51 -1.10 -10.66
C ALA A 83 -14.98 -0.72 -10.88
N ASP A 84 -15.38 -0.39 -12.10
CA ASP A 84 -16.76 0.01 -12.41
C ASP A 84 -17.76 -1.14 -12.27
N GLY A 85 -17.27 -2.38 -12.22
CA GLY A 85 -18.08 -3.58 -11.97
C GLY A 85 -18.54 -3.76 -10.51
N PHE A 86 -18.20 -2.85 -9.59
CA PHE A 86 -18.58 -2.95 -8.17
C PHE A 86 -19.75 -2.06 -7.83
N ALA A 87 -20.71 -2.58 -7.04
CA ALA A 87 -21.87 -1.81 -6.56
C ALA A 87 -21.49 -0.61 -5.66
N THR A 88 -20.29 -0.63 -5.10
CA THR A 88 -19.73 0.45 -4.29
C THR A 88 -18.86 1.39 -5.10
N ALA A 89 -18.85 1.36 -6.43
CA ALA A 89 -18.23 2.37 -7.32
C ALA A 89 -19.08 3.66 -7.37
N PRO A 90 -18.56 4.80 -7.89
CA PRO A 90 -17.19 5.06 -8.39
C PRO A 90 -16.23 5.42 -7.26
N VAL A 91 -14.96 5.03 -7.40
CA VAL A 91 -13.87 5.37 -6.46
C VAL A 91 -13.77 6.89 -6.29
N SER A 92 -13.45 7.35 -5.08
CA SER A 92 -13.32 8.79 -4.82
C SER A 92 -12.21 9.42 -5.68
N GLY A 93 -12.46 10.60 -6.24
CA GLY A 93 -11.52 11.28 -7.14
C GLY A 93 -10.18 11.72 -6.51
N ASP A 94 -10.05 11.61 -5.19
CA ASP A 94 -8.81 11.88 -4.46
C ASP A 94 -8.05 10.62 -4.04
N ALA A 95 -8.54 9.45 -4.44
CA ALA A 95 -7.97 8.17 -4.09
C ALA A 95 -7.32 7.49 -5.30
N VAL A 96 -6.29 6.70 -5.03
CA VAL A 96 -5.85 5.63 -5.92
C VAL A 96 -6.53 4.33 -5.50
N VAL A 97 -6.64 3.37 -6.42
CA VAL A 97 -7.16 2.04 -6.16
C VAL A 97 -6.00 1.10 -5.83
N LEU A 98 -6.04 0.42 -4.68
CA LEU A 98 -5.25 -0.79 -4.44
C LEU A 98 -5.92 -1.94 -5.21
N THR A 99 -5.32 -2.30 -6.34
CA THR A 99 -5.84 -3.33 -7.23
C THR A 99 -5.45 -4.72 -6.74
N GLU A 100 -4.17 -4.91 -6.40
CA GLU A 100 -3.68 -6.22 -5.96
C GLU A 100 -2.82 -6.11 -4.71
N LEU A 101 -2.95 -7.12 -3.85
CA LEU A 101 -2.03 -7.39 -2.78
C LEU A 101 -1.93 -8.90 -2.58
N HIS A 102 -0.77 -9.46 -2.89
CA HIS A 102 -0.51 -10.89 -2.74
C HIS A 102 0.77 -11.13 -1.94
N VAL A 103 0.74 -12.14 -1.10
CA VAL A 103 1.93 -12.73 -0.48
C VAL A 103 1.82 -14.23 -0.67
N ASP A 104 2.90 -14.82 -1.19
CA ASP A 104 3.06 -16.25 -1.37
C ASP A 104 2.73 -16.98 -0.06
N GLU A 105 2.02 -18.10 -0.17
CA GLU A 105 1.44 -18.78 1.00
C GLU A 105 2.49 -19.20 2.02
N ALA A 106 3.66 -19.68 1.57
CA ALA A 106 4.76 -20.09 2.44
C ALA A 106 5.38 -18.90 3.20
N HIS A 107 5.09 -17.67 2.79
CA HIS A 107 5.63 -16.43 3.34
C HIS A 107 4.60 -15.59 4.10
N ARG A 108 3.37 -16.11 4.26
CA ARG A 108 2.32 -15.47 5.07
C ARG A 108 2.62 -15.57 6.56
N GLY A 109 1.93 -14.76 7.37
CA GLY A 109 2.16 -14.66 8.82
C GLY A 109 3.40 -13.86 9.23
N GLY A 110 4.38 -13.67 8.34
CA GLY A 110 5.62 -12.90 8.60
C GLY A 110 5.52 -11.37 8.48
N GLY A 111 4.31 -10.82 8.31
CA GLY A 111 4.08 -9.37 8.21
C GLY A 111 4.41 -8.73 6.86
N LEU A 112 4.69 -9.52 5.82
CA LEU A 112 5.04 -9.00 4.49
C LEU A 112 3.93 -8.18 3.84
N GLY A 113 2.66 -8.56 4.02
CA GLY A 113 1.53 -7.76 3.54
C GLY A 113 1.49 -6.36 4.18
N ARG A 114 1.72 -6.27 5.50
CA ARG A 114 1.81 -4.98 6.20
C ARG A 114 2.99 -4.15 5.67
N LEU A 115 4.14 -4.79 5.43
CA LEU A 115 5.32 -4.15 4.87
C LEU A 115 5.04 -3.55 3.47
N LEU A 116 4.34 -4.29 2.60
CA LEU A 116 3.95 -3.81 1.27
C LEU A 116 3.01 -2.60 1.35
N VAL A 117 1.97 -2.67 2.19
CA VAL A 117 1.01 -1.57 2.38
C VAL A 117 1.69 -0.31 2.93
N GLN A 118 2.58 -0.47 3.90
CA GLN A 118 3.39 0.64 4.43
C GLN A 118 4.31 1.25 3.36
N GLY A 119 4.92 0.42 2.53
CA GLY A 119 5.74 0.85 1.40
C GLY A 119 4.95 1.68 0.39
N MET A 120 3.77 1.19 0.00
CA MET A 120 2.82 1.89 -0.87
C MET A 120 2.42 3.24 -0.27
N ALA A 121 1.96 3.27 0.98
CA ALA A 121 1.56 4.50 1.64
C ALA A 121 2.71 5.54 1.66
N LYS A 122 3.94 5.10 1.92
CA LYS A 122 5.15 5.95 1.89
C LYS A 122 5.43 6.53 0.49
N ASP A 123 5.23 5.74 -0.57
CA ASP A 123 5.38 6.22 -1.95
C ASP A 123 4.33 7.26 -2.31
N LEU A 124 3.06 6.99 -1.97
CA LEU A 124 1.94 7.88 -2.28
C LEU A 124 2.00 9.18 -1.50
N VAL A 125 2.41 9.15 -0.22
CA VAL A 125 2.65 10.36 0.59
C VAL A 125 3.68 11.26 -0.07
N ARG A 126 4.82 10.70 -0.50
CA ARG A 126 5.86 11.48 -1.20
C ARG A 126 5.34 12.08 -2.49
N ARG A 127 4.57 11.30 -3.26
CA ARG A 127 3.98 11.74 -4.52
C ARG A 127 2.92 12.81 -4.32
N SER A 128 2.13 12.76 -3.25
CA SER A 128 1.16 13.80 -2.90
C SER A 128 1.85 15.12 -2.57
N ALA A 129 3.02 15.09 -1.93
CA ALA A 129 3.80 16.29 -1.63
C ALA A 129 4.29 16.99 -2.91
N SER A 130 4.42 16.26 -4.01
CA SER A 130 4.79 16.79 -5.34
C SER A 130 3.61 17.33 -6.16
N GLY A 131 2.40 17.45 -5.58
CA GLY A 131 1.26 18.14 -6.21
C GLY A 131 0.22 17.25 -6.91
N THR A 132 0.34 15.92 -6.83
CA THR A 132 -0.58 14.98 -7.52
C THR A 132 -1.98 14.83 -6.90
N GLY A 133 -2.24 15.48 -5.75
CA GLY A 133 -3.58 15.53 -5.15
C GLY A 133 -4.10 14.23 -4.52
N VAL A 134 -3.34 13.12 -4.56
CA VAL A 134 -3.72 11.83 -3.97
C VAL A 134 -3.75 11.95 -2.44
N ARG A 135 -4.92 11.77 -1.84
CA ARG A 135 -5.12 11.86 -0.38
C ARG A 135 -5.44 10.55 0.28
N ALA A 136 -5.80 9.53 -0.50
CA ALA A 136 -6.19 8.24 0.02
C ALA A 136 -5.86 7.09 -0.91
N VAL A 137 -5.96 5.88 -0.36
CA VAL A 137 -6.02 4.63 -1.09
C VAL A 137 -7.38 4.02 -0.83
N GLU A 138 -8.09 3.63 -1.88
CA GLU A 138 -9.31 2.84 -1.77
C GLU A 138 -9.09 1.42 -2.29
N ALA A 139 -9.81 0.47 -1.73
CA ALA A 139 -9.75 -0.93 -2.14
C ALA A 139 -11.15 -1.52 -2.09
N PHE A 140 -11.48 -2.43 -3.00
CA PHE A 140 -12.68 -3.25 -2.86
C PHE A 140 -12.31 -4.50 -2.05
N GLY A 141 -12.86 -4.59 -0.84
CA GLY A 141 -12.58 -5.70 0.06
C GLY A 141 -13.36 -6.96 -0.32
N ARG A 142 -13.01 -8.07 0.32
CA ARG A 142 -13.79 -9.31 0.30
C ARG A 142 -14.11 -9.73 1.74
N THR A 143 -15.38 -9.98 2.03
CA THR A 143 -15.87 -10.41 3.35
C THR A 143 -16.00 -11.92 3.50
N ALA A 144 -16.42 -12.64 2.45
CA ALA A 144 -16.60 -14.09 2.46
C ALA A 144 -15.31 -14.80 2.01
N PRO A 145 -14.91 -15.95 2.60
CA PRO A 145 -13.74 -16.73 2.16
C PRO A 145 -13.81 -17.09 0.67
N TRP A 146 -12.65 -17.37 0.06
CA TRP A 146 -12.58 -17.88 -1.31
C TRP A 146 -13.49 -19.10 -1.46
N ARG A 147 -14.40 -19.07 -2.43
CA ARG A 147 -15.16 -20.24 -2.87
C ARG A 147 -14.53 -20.76 -4.16
N ASP A 148 -14.67 -22.05 -4.45
CA ASP A 148 -14.09 -22.68 -5.65
C ASP A 148 -14.61 -22.06 -6.97
N ASP A 149 -15.74 -21.37 -6.91
CA ASP A 149 -16.41 -20.62 -7.97
C ASP A 149 -15.92 -19.15 -8.12
N ASP A 150 -15.09 -18.63 -7.20
CA ASP A 150 -14.46 -17.29 -7.29
C ASP A 150 -13.32 -17.21 -8.33
N VAL A 151 -12.98 -18.35 -8.96
CA VAL A 151 -11.97 -18.50 -10.02
C VAL A 151 -12.30 -17.69 -11.27
N ALA A 152 -13.57 -17.25 -11.43
CA ALA A 152 -13.97 -16.31 -12.46
C ALA A 152 -13.55 -14.85 -12.13
N GLY A 153 -12.25 -14.61 -12.03
CA GLY A 153 -11.64 -13.29 -12.13
C GLY A 153 -11.60 -12.45 -10.85
N ARG A 154 -12.10 -12.91 -9.70
CA ARG A 154 -12.05 -12.12 -8.46
C ARG A 154 -10.91 -12.51 -7.52
N CYS A 155 -9.97 -13.37 -7.94
CA CYS A 155 -8.84 -13.94 -7.17
C CYS A 155 -7.90 -12.91 -6.50
N CYS A 156 -7.97 -11.64 -6.90
CA CYS A 156 -7.12 -10.55 -6.45
C CYS A 156 -7.73 -9.66 -5.35
N LEU A 157 -8.96 -9.92 -4.90
CA LEU A 157 -9.57 -9.13 -3.82
C LEU A 157 -8.93 -9.41 -2.45
N VAL A 158 -8.66 -8.33 -1.73
CA VAL A 158 -8.02 -8.38 -0.40
C VAL A 158 -9.07 -8.59 0.69
N PRO A 159 -8.85 -9.52 1.64
CA PRO A 159 -9.76 -9.71 2.78
C PRO A 159 -9.98 -8.42 3.56
N THR A 160 -11.24 -8.11 3.88
CA THR A 160 -11.61 -6.90 4.62
C THR A 160 -10.93 -6.82 6.00
N ASP A 161 -10.84 -7.94 6.71
CA ASP A 161 -10.19 -7.98 8.03
C ASP A 161 -8.70 -7.63 7.96
N PHE A 162 -8.02 -8.06 6.89
CA PHE A 162 -6.64 -7.67 6.66
C PHE A 162 -6.54 -6.17 6.36
N LEU A 163 -7.40 -5.63 5.50
CA LEU A 163 -7.42 -4.19 5.17
C LEU A 163 -7.63 -3.34 6.43
N LEU A 164 -8.57 -3.73 7.29
CA LEU A 164 -8.79 -3.10 8.60
C LEU A 164 -7.52 -3.14 9.46
N ALA A 165 -6.88 -4.31 9.57
CA ALA A 165 -5.68 -4.51 10.38
C ALA A 165 -4.45 -3.71 9.89
N VAL A 166 -4.43 -3.25 8.64
CA VAL A 166 -3.36 -2.43 8.06
C VAL A 166 -3.72 -0.95 7.90
N GLY A 167 -4.84 -0.51 8.48
CA GLY A 167 -5.19 0.91 8.60
C GLY A 167 -6.18 1.43 7.56
N PHE A 168 -6.88 0.55 6.85
CA PHE A 168 -8.09 0.95 6.12
C PHE A 168 -9.29 1.00 7.08
N SER A 169 -10.30 1.76 6.69
CA SER A 169 -11.63 1.76 7.29
C SER A 169 -12.70 1.53 6.21
N THR A 170 -13.91 1.14 6.62
CA THR A 170 -15.02 1.01 5.66
C THR A 170 -15.50 2.39 5.23
N HIS A 171 -15.41 2.68 3.93
CA HIS A 171 -15.87 3.95 3.35
C HIS A 171 -17.27 3.83 2.71
N ARG A 172 -17.57 2.69 2.09
CA ARG A 172 -18.92 2.29 1.66
C ARG A 172 -19.17 0.84 2.04
N ALA A 173 -20.21 0.62 2.83
CA ALA A 173 -20.60 -0.72 3.25
C ALA A 173 -21.22 -1.50 2.08
N HIS A 174 -20.90 -2.79 2.00
CA HIS A 174 -21.57 -3.75 1.13
C HIS A 174 -21.34 -5.16 1.69
N PRO A 175 -22.31 -6.08 1.61
CA PRO A 175 -22.18 -7.41 2.22
C PRO A 175 -21.00 -8.24 1.72
N LEU A 176 -20.71 -8.21 0.41
CA LEU A 176 -19.62 -8.96 -0.22
C LEU A 176 -18.35 -8.14 -0.49
N HIS A 177 -18.52 -6.96 -1.10
CA HIS A 177 -17.43 -6.11 -1.55
C HIS A 177 -17.50 -4.67 -1.00
N PRO A 178 -17.29 -4.46 0.30
CA PRO A 178 -17.24 -3.12 0.87
C PRO A 178 -16.08 -2.32 0.25
N ARG A 179 -16.29 -1.03 0.01
CA ARG A 179 -15.21 -0.14 -0.40
C ARG A 179 -14.49 0.36 0.84
N MET A 180 -13.23 0.00 0.95
CA MET A 180 -12.33 0.33 2.05
C MET A 180 -11.50 1.56 1.68
N ARG A 181 -11.10 2.36 2.66
CA ARG A 181 -10.29 3.57 2.47
C ARG A 181 -9.22 3.72 3.53
N MET A 182 -8.01 4.05 3.11
CA MET A 182 -6.90 4.50 3.95
C MET A 182 -6.60 5.96 3.61
N ASP A 183 -6.77 6.86 4.57
CA ASP A 183 -6.37 8.26 4.40
C ASP A 183 -4.84 8.43 4.61
N LEU A 184 -4.17 9.06 3.66
CA LEU A 184 -2.72 9.25 3.68
C LEU A 184 -2.30 10.43 4.57
N ARG A 185 -3.20 11.40 4.80
CA ARG A 185 -2.93 12.58 5.66
C ARG A 185 -2.75 12.22 7.13
N THR A 186 -3.56 11.30 7.66
CA THR A 186 -3.47 10.79 9.03
C THR A 186 -2.22 9.94 9.25
N THR A 187 -1.74 9.28 8.19
CA THR A 187 -0.49 8.51 8.21
C THR A 187 0.74 9.44 8.35
N ILE A 188 0.69 10.65 7.77
CA ILE A 188 1.73 11.67 7.93
C ILE A 188 1.70 12.26 9.34
N SER A 189 0.52 12.59 9.88
CA SER A 189 0.42 13.16 11.24
C SER A 189 0.92 12.19 12.29
N LEU A 190 0.57 10.90 12.22
CA LEU A 190 1.04 9.87 13.15
C LEU A 190 2.57 9.71 13.11
N ARG A 191 3.16 9.75 11.90
CA ARG A 191 4.61 9.65 11.75
C ARG A 191 5.32 10.90 12.27
N GLN A 192 4.80 12.09 11.99
CA GLN A 192 5.34 13.35 12.50
C GLN A 192 5.19 13.45 14.02
N GLU A 193 4.09 12.98 14.59
CA GLU A 193 3.87 12.90 16.04
C GLU A 193 4.85 11.91 16.70
N LEU A 194 5.13 10.77 16.06
CA LEU A 194 6.10 9.80 16.54
C LEU A 194 7.54 10.33 16.47
N GLU A 195 7.93 10.96 15.36
CA GLU A 195 9.26 11.58 15.19
C GLU A 195 9.47 12.70 16.23
N ARG A 196 8.46 13.55 16.45
CA ARG A 196 8.48 14.59 17.49
C ARG A 196 8.47 14.02 18.92
N GLY A 197 7.80 12.90 19.15
CA GLY A 197 7.79 12.21 20.45
C GLY A 197 9.14 11.58 20.79
N LEU A 198 9.81 11.02 19.78
CA LEU A 198 11.13 10.41 19.91
C LEU A 198 12.22 11.45 20.20
N GLU A 199 12.17 12.62 19.54
CA GLU A 199 13.10 13.74 19.81
C GLU A 199 12.99 14.27 21.24
N ARG A 200 11.79 14.25 21.84
CA ARG A 200 11.57 14.66 23.24
C ARG A 200 12.11 13.66 24.26
N LEU A 201 12.12 12.36 23.93
CA LEU A 201 12.68 11.31 24.78
C LEU A 201 14.21 11.21 24.68
N LEU A 202 14.79 11.59 23.54
CA LEU A 202 16.24 11.59 23.30
C LEU A 202 16.91 12.95 23.58
N GLY A 203 16.15 13.96 24.02
CA GLY A 203 16.68 15.24 24.44
C GLY A 203 17.63 15.07 25.64
N PRO A 204 18.80 15.75 25.67
CA PRO A 204 19.75 15.58 26.75
C PRO A 204 19.14 16.04 28.08
N VAL A 205 19.05 15.10 29.03
CA VAL A 205 18.76 15.41 30.43
C VAL A 205 19.90 16.30 30.94
N LYS A 206 19.65 17.61 31.03
CA LYS A 206 20.55 18.52 31.73
C LYS A 206 20.52 18.15 33.21
N GLN A 207 21.47 17.33 33.64
CA GLN A 207 21.80 17.21 35.05
C GLN A 207 22.31 18.57 35.51
N GLN A 208 21.50 19.29 36.28
CA GLN A 208 21.96 20.46 37.00
C GLN A 208 22.91 19.98 38.09
N LEU A 209 24.21 20.17 37.88
CA LEU A 209 25.18 19.97 38.96
C LEU A 209 24.87 20.96 40.09
N PRO A 210 24.81 20.50 41.35
CA PRO A 210 24.56 21.38 42.48
C PRO A 210 25.70 22.40 42.60
N VAL A 211 25.35 23.68 42.53
CA VAL A 211 26.27 24.79 42.71
C VAL A 211 26.77 24.78 44.15
N ARG A 212 28.07 24.53 44.36
CA ARG A 212 28.70 24.73 45.67
C ARG A 212 28.82 26.23 45.94
N PRO A 213 28.33 26.74 47.09
CA PRO A 213 28.51 28.14 47.45
C PRO A 213 29.98 28.45 47.74
N VAL A 214 30.47 29.56 47.18
CA VAL A 214 31.82 30.09 47.42
C VAL A 214 31.80 30.89 48.74
N PRO A 215 32.73 30.64 49.69
CA PRO A 215 32.83 31.45 50.90
C PRO A 215 33.25 32.88 50.57
N ARG A 216 32.57 33.88 51.16
CA ARG A 216 32.97 35.28 51.06
C ARG A 216 34.17 35.53 51.97
N GLU A 217 35.26 35.97 51.36
CA GLU A 217 36.45 36.48 52.04
C GLU A 217 36.14 37.86 52.67
N GLY A 218 36.65 38.07 53.88
CA GLY A 218 36.29 39.18 54.76
C GLY A 218 36.81 40.54 54.31
N ASP A 219 36.02 41.56 54.64
CA ASP A 219 36.26 42.99 54.45
C ASP A 219 37.32 43.52 55.45
N PRO A 220 38.26 44.40 55.06
CA PRO A 220 39.31 44.85 55.96
C PRO A 220 38.83 46.04 56.82
N ARG A 221 39.15 46.01 58.12
CA ARG A 221 39.34 47.20 58.97
C ARG A 221 40.53 46.99 59.89
#